data_AF-A0A101MKU6-F1
#
_entry.id   AF-A0A101MKU6-F1
#
_cell.length_a   1.000
_cell.length_b   1.000
_cell.length_c   1.000
_cell.angle_alpha   90.00
_cell.angle_beta   90.00
_cell.angle_gamma   90.00
#
_symmetry.space_group_name_H-M   'P 1'
#
loop_
_entity.id
_entity.type
_entity.pdbx_description
1 polymer ?
#
loop_
_entity_poly.entity_id
_entity_poly.type
_entity_poly.pdbx_seq_one_letter_code
_entity_poly.pdbx_strand_id
1 'polypeptide(L)'
;MGWASPAGFKNTERFPELETVNLYIRWENETDERLQANLNAFKEALEETSPQMEKALTVNPHKDDMAVSFVSDFSNMRGLNEGNSPWIDCLQDFKIFLGNSPTLKLPDGPRVKIAIIDDGVDTSLPILEKMITIGNSFCRHPNSKDLMSAYFAPSGMHGTWMATLISKLCPNPSLYIARLDEHSNPLGDGKRQITAKSAAEAISWAVACNVDIISISWTIESSNPDSQDIKDLVKAIDQAHTKNILVICSASDQGIVSTEQCYPAYTGNCIKIGGADPSGRALMWVREGLVDFLFPGKDIPFENQEGTFTYESGSSIATAAASGLAGLLLSCDLLVNPTTEPSFFHRPENMKTAFKNLGKGTKMPNVTNYFDAEFQRLLAKKEKSNQGEQHVKFETIKKGAVKETEWNETSRAVLAELLDGLKRR
;
A
#
# COMPACT_ATOMS: atom_id res chain seq x y z
N MET A 1 -26.32 -4.24 -13.47
CA MET A 1 -27.06 -5.51 -13.35
C MET A 1 -26.06 -6.65 -13.10
N GLY A 2 -26.33 -7.50 -12.12
CA GLY A 2 -25.43 -8.58 -11.66
C GLY A 2 -25.69 -9.92 -12.36
N TRP A 3 -24.82 -10.90 -12.12
CA TRP A 3 -24.92 -12.27 -12.62
C TRP A 3 -26.21 -12.99 -12.19
N ALA A 4 -26.81 -12.58 -11.07
CA ALA A 4 -28.10 -13.07 -10.57
C ALA A 4 -29.33 -12.37 -11.18
N SER A 5 -29.16 -11.56 -12.23
CA SER A 5 -30.29 -10.92 -12.93
C SER A 5 -30.94 -11.87 -13.94
N PRO A 6 -32.20 -11.62 -14.37
CA PRO A 6 -32.87 -12.44 -15.39
C PRO A 6 -32.10 -12.57 -16.72
N ALA A 7 -31.26 -11.57 -17.05
CA ALA A 7 -30.36 -11.62 -18.20
C ALA A 7 -29.00 -12.28 -17.88
N GLY A 8 -28.57 -12.28 -16.62
CA GLY A 8 -27.44 -13.03 -16.06
C GLY A 8 -26.20 -13.19 -16.95
N PHE A 9 -25.75 -14.44 -17.10
CA PHE A 9 -24.64 -14.88 -17.95
C PHE A 9 -24.95 -14.81 -19.46
N LYS A 10 -26.17 -14.44 -19.85
CA LYS A 10 -26.68 -14.45 -21.24
C LYS A 10 -26.70 -13.08 -21.89
N ASN A 11 -26.23 -12.05 -21.19
CA ASN A 11 -26.04 -10.74 -21.78
C ASN A 11 -24.91 -10.82 -22.81
N THR A 12 -25.24 -11.05 -24.08
CA THR A 12 -24.30 -11.19 -25.19
C THR A 12 -23.56 -9.89 -25.51
N GLU A 13 -24.09 -8.72 -25.11
CA GLU A 13 -23.32 -7.46 -25.15
C GLU A 13 -22.18 -7.45 -24.13
N ARG A 14 -22.34 -8.16 -23.01
CA ARG A 14 -21.37 -8.22 -21.91
C ARG A 14 -20.47 -9.45 -21.95
N PHE A 15 -21.00 -10.58 -22.45
CA PHE A 15 -20.33 -11.87 -22.51
C PHE A 15 -20.52 -12.52 -23.90
N PRO A 16 -20.02 -11.90 -24.97
CA PRO A 16 -20.25 -12.35 -26.36
C PRO A 16 -19.63 -13.72 -26.69
N GLU A 17 -18.61 -14.14 -25.94
CA GLU A 17 -17.84 -15.37 -26.18
C GLU A 17 -17.99 -16.41 -25.06
N LEU A 18 -19.02 -16.29 -24.22
CA LEU A 18 -19.19 -17.20 -23.09
C LEU A 18 -19.62 -18.59 -23.58
N GLU A 19 -18.77 -19.59 -23.35
CA GLU A 19 -19.03 -20.98 -23.71
C GLU A 19 -19.11 -21.91 -22.49
N THR A 20 -18.44 -21.56 -21.39
CA THR A 20 -18.27 -22.43 -20.23
C THR A 20 -18.45 -21.66 -18.92
N VAL A 21 -19.12 -22.28 -17.95
CA VAL A 21 -19.31 -21.80 -16.58
C VAL A 21 -18.76 -22.87 -15.63
N ASN A 22 -17.63 -22.58 -14.97
CA ASN A 22 -17.06 -23.46 -13.95
C ASN A 22 -17.57 -23.02 -12.57
N LEU A 23 -18.21 -23.92 -11.83
CA LEU A 23 -18.74 -23.67 -10.49
C LEU A 23 -17.83 -24.34 -9.45
N TYR A 24 -17.27 -23.55 -8.54
CA TYR A 24 -16.44 -24.06 -7.44
C TYR A 24 -17.21 -23.91 -6.13
N ILE A 25 -17.48 -25.04 -5.46
CA ILE A 25 -18.45 -25.09 -4.37
C ILE A 25 -17.73 -25.50 -3.09
N ARG A 26 -17.68 -24.57 -2.12
CA ARG A 26 -17.17 -24.84 -0.78
C ARG A 26 -18.22 -25.54 0.05
N TRP A 27 -17.76 -26.57 0.75
CA TRP A 27 -18.61 -27.45 1.51
C TRP A 27 -18.32 -27.33 2.99
N GLU A 28 -19.12 -26.56 3.71
CA GLU A 28 -19.01 -26.55 5.18
C GLU A 28 -20.34 -26.84 5.88
N ASN A 29 -21.51 -26.75 5.21
CA ASN A 29 -22.83 -26.87 5.87
C ASN A 29 -23.99 -27.38 4.97
N GLU A 30 -23.71 -28.10 3.88
CA GLU A 30 -24.73 -28.61 2.93
C GLU A 30 -24.66 -30.14 2.81
N THR A 31 -25.72 -30.84 2.36
CA THR A 31 -25.70 -32.30 2.11
C THR A 31 -25.55 -32.61 0.63
N ASP A 32 -25.09 -33.81 0.26
CA ASP A 32 -24.69 -34.13 -1.13
C ASP A 32 -25.91 -34.12 -2.04
N GLU A 33 -27.03 -34.59 -1.49
CA GLU A 33 -28.34 -34.55 -2.11
C GLU A 33 -28.81 -33.12 -2.39
N ARG A 34 -28.61 -32.20 -1.43
CA ARG A 34 -29.05 -30.80 -1.58
C ARG A 34 -28.16 -30.04 -2.56
N LEU A 35 -26.85 -30.28 -2.51
CA LEU A 35 -25.91 -29.74 -3.49
C LEU A 35 -26.24 -30.21 -4.92
N GLN A 36 -26.51 -31.50 -5.10
CA GLN A 36 -26.86 -32.04 -6.41
C GLN A 36 -28.19 -31.46 -6.91
N ALA A 37 -29.18 -31.30 -6.03
CA ALA A 37 -30.45 -30.65 -6.37
C ALA A 37 -30.25 -29.19 -6.82
N ASN A 38 -29.43 -28.43 -6.09
CA ASN A 38 -29.10 -27.03 -6.44
C ASN A 38 -28.36 -26.94 -7.78
N LEU A 39 -27.42 -27.86 -8.04
CA LEU A 39 -26.69 -27.93 -9.31
C LEU A 39 -27.61 -28.24 -10.48
N ASN A 40 -28.55 -29.15 -10.31
CA ASN A 40 -29.53 -29.48 -11.35
C ASN A 40 -30.47 -28.30 -11.61
N ALA A 41 -30.99 -27.66 -10.57
CA ALA A 41 -31.85 -26.47 -10.70
C ALA A 41 -31.11 -25.31 -11.39
N PHE A 42 -29.81 -25.14 -11.14
CA PHE A 42 -28.99 -24.14 -11.82
C PHE A 42 -28.81 -24.45 -13.31
N LYS A 43 -28.56 -25.72 -13.68
CA LYS A 43 -28.45 -26.15 -15.08
C LYS A 43 -29.77 -25.99 -15.81
N GLU A 44 -30.88 -26.39 -15.20
CA GLU A 44 -32.22 -26.21 -15.76
C GLU A 44 -32.54 -24.71 -15.96
N ALA A 45 -32.25 -23.85 -14.99
CA ALA A 45 -32.41 -22.41 -15.14
C ALA A 45 -31.56 -21.84 -16.29
N LEU A 46 -30.34 -22.37 -16.49
CA LEU A 46 -29.49 -22.04 -17.63
C LEU A 46 -29.99 -22.62 -18.95
N GLU A 47 -30.75 -23.71 -18.98
CA GLU A 47 -31.29 -24.30 -20.21
C GLU A 47 -32.62 -23.66 -20.62
N GLU A 48 -33.54 -23.44 -19.67
CA GLU A 48 -34.87 -22.85 -19.93
C GLU A 48 -34.79 -21.43 -20.51
N THR A 49 -33.76 -20.66 -20.14
CA THR A 49 -33.55 -19.31 -20.66
C THR A 49 -32.64 -19.28 -21.92
N SER A 50 -32.28 -20.43 -22.52
CA SER A 50 -31.35 -20.55 -23.67
C SER A 50 -31.94 -20.68 -25.09
N PRO A 51 -33.23 -20.45 -25.40
CA PRO A 51 -33.72 -20.61 -26.78
C PRO A 51 -33.16 -19.57 -27.79
N GLN A 52 -32.34 -18.61 -27.35
CA GLN A 52 -31.75 -17.54 -28.17
C GLN A 52 -30.21 -17.58 -28.30
N MET A 53 -29.52 -18.50 -27.61
CA MET A 53 -28.08 -18.74 -27.84
C MET A 53 -27.93 -19.93 -28.80
N GLU A 54 -27.17 -19.76 -29.89
CA GLU A 54 -26.89 -20.86 -30.85
C GLU A 54 -26.04 -21.99 -30.23
N LYS A 55 -25.35 -21.73 -29.11
CA LYS A 55 -24.45 -22.67 -28.42
C LYS A 55 -24.91 -22.90 -26.98
N ALA A 56 -24.98 -24.16 -26.56
CA ALA A 56 -25.23 -24.51 -25.17
C ALA A 56 -24.02 -24.17 -24.30
N LEU A 57 -24.26 -23.54 -23.14
CA LEU A 57 -23.23 -23.26 -22.14
C LEU A 57 -22.87 -24.56 -21.40
N THR A 58 -21.57 -24.88 -21.32
CA THR A 58 -21.10 -26.03 -20.55
C THR A 58 -20.93 -25.65 -19.08
N VAL A 59 -21.58 -26.36 -18.16
CA VAL A 59 -21.46 -26.11 -16.71
C VAL A 59 -20.67 -27.22 -16.03
N ASN A 60 -19.49 -26.89 -15.51
CA ASN A 60 -18.60 -27.82 -14.83
C ASN A 60 -18.59 -27.55 -13.31
N PRO A 61 -19.20 -28.42 -12.49
CA PRO A 61 -19.12 -28.31 -11.04
C PRO A 61 -17.84 -28.96 -10.50
N HIS A 62 -17.14 -28.24 -9.63
CA HIS A 62 -15.94 -28.69 -8.92
C HIS A 62 -16.18 -28.58 -7.42
N LYS A 63 -15.96 -29.68 -6.70
CA LYS A 63 -15.96 -29.71 -5.24
C LYS A 63 -14.61 -29.21 -4.74
N ASP A 64 -14.62 -28.18 -3.90
CA ASP A 64 -13.42 -27.65 -3.24
C ASP A 64 -13.22 -28.40 -1.93
N ASP A 65 -12.31 -29.39 -1.92
CA ASP A 65 -12.06 -30.32 -0.80
C ASP A 65 -11.01 -29.80 0.20
N MET A 66 -10.59 -28.54 0.06
CA MET A 66 -9.56 -27.88 0.87
C MET A 66 -8.17 -28.55 0.87
N ALA A 67 -7.97 -29.66 0.16
CA ALA A 67 -6.66 -30.29 0.02
C ALA A 67 -5.79 -29.53 -1.00
N VAL A 68 -6.42 -28.97 -2.02
CA VAL A 68 -5.89 -27.92 -2.90
C VAL A 68 -7.08 -27.02 -3.25
N SER A 69 -7.14 -25.82 -2.66
CA SER A 69 -8.22 -24.88 -2.95
C SER A 69 -8.19 -24.54 -4.43
N PHE A 70 -9.16 -24.95 -5.25
CA PHE A 70 -9.22 -24.64 -6.70
C PHE A 70 -9.26 -23.12 -7.01
N VAL A 71 -9.39 -22.26 -6.01
CA VAL A 71 -9.04 -20.83 -6.11
C VAL A 71 -7.56 -20.64 -6.52
N SER A 72 -6.69 -21.63 -6.25
CA SER A 72 -5.30 -21.68 -6.70
C SER A 72 -5.19 -21.82 -8.22
N ASP A 73 -6.16 -22.47 -8.88
CA ASP A 73 -6.21 -22.52 -10.34
C ASP A 73 -6.75 -21.21 -10.95
N PHE A 74 -7.56 -20.45 -10.21
CA PHE A 74 -7.81 -19.04 -10.55
C PHE A 74 -6.58 -18.15 -10.34
N SER A 75 -5.70 -18.47 -9.37
CA SER A 75 -4.38 -17.82 -9.29
C SER A 75 -3.43 -18.28 -10.40
N ASN A 76 -3.60 -19.47 -10.96
CA ASN A 76 -2.80 -19.95 -12.09
C ASN A 76 -3.25 -19.34 -13.43
N MET A 77 -4.52 -18.98 -13.61
CA MET A 77 -4.96 -18.09 -14.71
C MET A 77 -4.49 -16.63 -14.51
N ARG A 78 -4.06 -16.28 -13.30
CA ARG A 78 -3.32 -15.05 -12.96
C ARG A 78 -1.81 -15.16 -13.22
N GLY A 79 -1.33 -16.25 -13.85
CA GLY A 79 0.05 -16.39 -14.36
C GLY A 79 0.45 -15.37 -15.44
N LEU A 80 -0.33 -14.29 -15.61
CA LEU A 80 0.03 -13.08 -16.37
C LEU A 80 0.44 -11.90 -15.47
N ASN A 81 0.35 -12.00 -14.14
CA ASN A 81 0.77 -10.94 -13.21
C ASN A 81 1.74 -11.48 -12.15
N GLU A 82 2.92 -11.89 -12.59
CA GLU A 82 4.12 -11.95 -11.75
C GLU A 82 4.68 -10.54 -11.44
N GLY A 83 4.04 -9.48 -11.95
CA GLY A 83 4.43 -8.07 -11.79
C GLY A 83 3.70 -7.36 -10.65
N ASN A 84 4.25 -6.24 -10.20
CA ASN A 84 3.57 -5.41 -9.21
C ASN A 84 2.26 -4.83 -9.79
N SER A 85 1.43 -4.25 -8.91
CA SER A 85 0.28 -3.47 -9.38
C SER A 85 0.75 -2.27 -10.23
N PRO A 86 -0.04 -1.81 -11.22
CA PRO A 86 0.29 -0.63 -12.02
C PRO A 86 0.54 0.65 -11.20
N TRP A 87 -0.05 0.71 -10.00
CA TRP A 87 0.17 1.79 -9.04
C TRP A 87 1.61 1.78 -8.51
N ILE A 88 2.13 0.60 -8.14
CA ILE A 88 3.50 0.42 -7.64
C ILE A 88 4.50 0.64 -8.76
N ASP A 89 4.27 0.05 -9.93
CA ASP A 89 5.17 0.20 -11.09
C ASP A 89 5.31 1.68 -11.50
N CYS A 90 4.20 2.43 -11.52
CA CYS A 90 4.23 3.85 -11.84
C CYS A 90 5.13 4.66 -10.88
N LEU A 91 5.03 4.40 -9.58
CA LEU A 91 5.88 5.09 -8.60
C LEU A 91 7.34 4.61 -8.65
N GLN A 92 7.60 3.34 -8.97
CA GLN A 92 8.95 2.85 -9.20
C GLN A 92 9.59 3.53 -10.42
N ASP A 93 8.86 3.64 -11.53
CA ASP A 93 9.34 4.35 -12.73
C ASP A 93 9.61 5.83 -12.42
N PHE A 94 8.71 6.48 -11.68
CA PHE A 94 8.89 7.87 -11.26
C PHE A 94 10.08 8.03 -10.29
N LYS A 95 10.27 7.10 -9.36
CA LYS A 95 11.44 7.05 -8.48
C LYS A 95 12.74 6.95 -9.28
N ILE A 96 12.79 6.12 -10.32
CA ILE A 96 13.97 6.00 -11.20
C ILE A 96 14.27 7.34 -11.87
N PHE A 97 13.24 8.01 -12.41
CA PHE A 97 13.37 9.36 -12.96
C PHE A 97 13.96 10.36 -11.94
N LEU A 98 13.40 10.43 -10.73
CA LEU A 98 13.93 11.31 -9.67
C LEU A 98 15.37 10.94 -9.29
N GLY A 99 15.67 9.64 -9.24
CA GLY A 99 17.00 9.09 -8.94
C GLY A 99 18.06 9.47 -9.98
N ASN A 100 17.67 9.88 -11.19
CA ASN A 100 18.59 10.41 -12.19
C ASN A 100 19.10 11.82 -11.86
N SER A 101 18.47 12.54 -10.92
CA SER A 101 18.91 13.84 -10.43
C SER A 101 20.31 13.76 -9.82
N PRO A 102 21.26 14.63 -10.23
CA PRO A 102 22.58 14.73 -9.60
C PRO A 102 22.48 14.99 -8.09
N THR A 103 21.49 15.76 -7.66
CA THR A 103 21.28 16.12 -6.25
C THR A 103 21.01 14.90 -5.36
N LEU A 104 20.19 13.94 -5.81
CA LEU A 104 19.90 12.73 -5.03
C LEU A 104 21.01 11.67 -5.11
N LYS A 105 21.91 11.78 -6.09
CA LYS A 105 23.06 10.88 -6.26
C LYS A 105 24.24 11.23 -5.34
N LEU A 106 24.28 12.45 -4.80
CA LEU A 106 25.33 12.85 -3.87
C LEU A 106 25.28 11.99 -2.60
N PRO A 107 26.43 11.59 -2.02
CA PRO A 107 26.46 10.86 -0.75
C PRO A 107 25.66 11.56 0.34
N ASP A 108 25.88 12.87 0.49
CA ASP A 108 25.21 13.78 1.41
C ASP A 108 24.03 14.53 0.76
N GLY A 109 23.48 13.97 -0.32
CA GLY A 109 22.29 14.49 -0.97
C GLY A 109 21.09 14.51 0.01
N PRO A 110 20.08 15.35 -0.23
CA PRO A 110 18.90 15.40 0.61
C PRO A 110 18.17 14.05 0.59
N ARG A 111 17.79 13.57 1.77
CA ARG A 111 17.09 12.29 1.96
C ARG A 111 15.93 12.49 2.91
N VAL A 112 14.80 11.87 2.59
CA VAL A 112 13.65 11.82 3.47
C VAL A 112 13.90 10.78 4.55
N LYS A 113 13.73 11.19 5.81
CA LYS A 113 13.88 10.33 6.99
C LYS A 113 12.56 9.66 7.31
N ILE A 114 12.54 8.33 7.27
CA ILE A 114 11.32 7.55 7.50
C ILE A 114 11.58 6.57 8.63
N ALA A 115 10.87 6.73 9.74
CA ALA A 115 10.84 5.75 10.81
C ALA A 115 9.85 4.62 10.49
N ILE A 116 10.30 3.39 10.66
CA ILE A 116 9.48 2.18 10.56
C ILE A 116 9.44 1.57 11.94
N ILE A 117 8.26 1.59 12.55
CA ILE A 117 8.03 1.06 13.89
C ILE A 117 7.33 -0.28 13.74
N ASP A 118 8.09 -1.37 13.86
CA ASP A 118 7.59 -2.72 13.52
C ASP A 118 8.39 -3.84 14.23
N ASP A 119 8.41 -5.06 13.69
CA ASP A 119 9.01 -6.27 14.28
C ASP A 119 10.55 -6.36 14.13
N GLY A 120 11.15 -5.29 13.60
CA GLY A 120 12.55 -5.22 13.21
C GLY A 120 12.70 -5.22 11.69
N VAL A 121 13.91 -5.49 11.21
CA VAL A 121 14.19 -5.58 9.77
C VAL A 121 15.30 -6.59 9.52
N ASP A 122 15.18 -7.39 8.47
CA ASP A 122 16.30 -8.18 7.96
C ASP A 122 17.16 -7.30 7.04
N THR A 123 18.35 -6.94 7.53
CA THR A 123 19.28 -6.06 6.83
C THR A 123 20.07 -6.75 5.72
N SER A 124 19.94 -8.06 5.57
CA SER A 124 20.67 -8.82 4.54
C SER A 124 20.04 -8.70 3.15
N LEU A 125 18.83 -8.15 3.04
CA LEU A 125 18.22 -7.86 1.74
C LEU A 125 18.97 -6.72 1.02
N PRO A 126 19.46 -6.94 -0.23
CA PRO A 126 20.25 -5.94 -0.95
C PRO A 126 19.54 -4.59 -1.15
N ILE A 127 18.22 -4.58 -1.25
CA ILE A 127 17.42 -3.34 -1.37
C ILE A 127 17.51 -2.45 -0.12
N LEU A 128 17.87 -3.01 1.04
CA LEU A 128 17.90 -2.31 2.33
C LEU A 128 19.31 -1.91 2.78
N GLU A 129 20.36 -2.55 2.23
CA GLU A 129 21.76 -2.41 2.66
C GLU A 129 22.23 -0.94 2.81
N LYS A 130 21.75 -0.04 1.96
CA LYS A 130 22.14 1.38 1.93
C LYS A 130 21.03 2.34 2.36
N MET A 131 19.87 1.83 2.75
CA MET A 131 18.72 2.65 3.12
C MET A 131 18.64 2.85 4.64
N ILE A 132 19.18 1.92 5.44
CA ILE A 132 19.10 1.97 6.90
C ILE A 132 20.15 2.92 7.46
N THR A 133 19.70 3.96 8.17
CA THR A 133 20.57 4.96 8.79
C THR A 133 20.90 4.60 10.23
N ILE A 134 19.89 4.25 11.02
CA ILE A 134 20.02 3.83 12.42
C ILE A 134 18.82 2.96 12.79
N GLY A 135 19.00 2.09 13.77
CA GLY A 135 17.88 1.41 14.41
C GLY A 135 18.04 1.34 15.91
N ASN A 136 16.91 1.18 16.59
CA ASN A 136 16.83 0.97 18.03
C ASN A 136 15.80 -0.11 18.33
N SER A 137 15.89 -0.73 19.50
CA SER A 137 14.99 -1.80 19.90
C SER A 137 14.38 -1.52 21.26
N PHE A 138 13.08 -1.72 21.31
CA PHE A 138 12.23 -1.62 22.49
C PHE A 138 11.69 -3.01 22.88
N CYS A 139 12.25 -4.07 22.28
CA CYS A 139 11.98 -5.47 22.59
C CYS A 139 13.06 -6.03 23.51
N ARG A 140 12.69 -6.46 24.71
CA ARG A 140 13.61 -7.09 25.65
C ARG A 140 14.00 -8.48 25.17
N HIS A 141 15.24 -8.87 25.43
CA HIS A 141 15.68 -10.22 25.15
C HIS A 141 14.98 -11.21 26.11
N PRO A 142 14.38 -12.33 25.65
CA PRO A 142 13.56 -13.21 26.49
C PRO A 142 14.24 -13.69 27.79
N ASN A 143 15.56 -13.84 27.76
CA ASN A 143 16.37 -14.35 28.88
C ASN A 143 17.22 -13.27 29.59
N SER A 144 16.94 -11.97 29.39
CA SER A 144 17.69 -10.91 30.05
C SER A 144 16.82 -9.72 30.41
N LYS A 145 17.09 -9.11 31.57
CA LYS A 145 16.44 -7.86 31.99
C LYS A 145 17.16 -6.62 31.46
N ASP A 146 18.41 -6.77 31.05
CA ASP A 146 19.31 -5.67 30.71
C ASP A 146 19.63 -5.59 29.22
N LEU A 147 19.34 -6.66 28.45
CA LEU A 147 19.62 -6.72 27.01
C LEU A 147 18.33 -6.54 26.19
N MET A 148 18.48 -5.80 25.09
CA MET A 148 17.45 -5.68 24.06
C MET A 148 17.79 -6.60 22.88
N SER A 149 16.76 -7.17 22.27
CA SER A 149 16.91 -7.92 21.02
C SER A 149 17.30 -6.94 19.90
N ALA A 150 18.23 -7.29 19.02
CA ALA A 150 18.69 -6.37 17.98
C ALA A 150 17.57 -5.99 17.00
N TYR A 151 17.56 -4.73 16.53
CA TYR A 151 16.57 -4.28 15.55
C TYR A 151 16.72 -4.96 14.17
N PHE A 152 17.94 -5.42 13.86
CA PHE A 152 18.29 -6.10 12.60
C PHE A 152 18.05 -7.63 12.64
N ALA A 153 17.47 -8.15 13.72
CA ALA A 153 17.19 -9.57 13.91
C ALA A 153 15.69 -9.77 14.15
N PRO A 154 14.84 -9.54 13.13
CA PRO A 154 13.41 -9.35 13.33
C PRO A 154 12.71 -10.61 13.86
N SER A 155 11.59 -10.45 14.58
CA SER A 155 10.77 -11.58 15.04
C SER A 155 9.93 -12.22 13.93
N GLY A 156 9.66 -11.47 12.87
CA GLY A 156 8.99 -11.90 11.67
C GLY A 156 9.56 -11.20 10.44
N MET A 157 8.81 -11.17 9.35
CA MET A 157 9.21 -10.48 8.13
C MET A 157 8.38 -9.22 7.87
N HIS A 158 7.47 -8.86 8.78
CA HIS A 158 6.50 -7.79 8.57
C HIS A 158 7.18 -6.44 8.34
N GLY A 159 8.05 -6.02 9.25
CA GLY A 159 8.85 -4.81 9.15
C GLY A 159 9.83 -4.84 7.98
N THR A 160 10.38 -6.00 7.64
CA THR A 160 11.21 -6.20 6.44
C THR A 160 10.44 -5.90 5.16
N TRP A 161 9.21 -6.40 5.02
CA TRP A 161 8.35 -6.11 3.88
C TRP A 161 7.94 -4.64 3.83
N MET A 162 7.65 -4.01 4.98
CA MET A 162 7.32 -2.59 5.05
C MET A 162 8.50 -1.74 4.57
N ALA A 163 9.70 -2.03 5.08
CA ALA A 163 10.94 -1.36 4.68
C ALA A 163 11.25 -1.56 3.20
N THR A 164 11.03 -2.77 2.69
CA THR A 164 11.22 -3.10 1.27
C THR A 164 10.28 -2.30 0.39
N LEU A 165 8.99 -2.24 0.73
CA LEU A 165 8.00 -1.50 -0.05
C LEU A 165 8.25 0.01 -0.02
N ILE A 166 8.55 0.58 1.15
CA ILE A 166 8.92 2.00 1.27
C ILE A 166 10.17 2.29 0.42
N SER A 167 11.18 1.42 0.48
CA SER A 167 12.41 1.55 -0.31
C SER A 167 12.17 1.39 -1.81
N LYS A 168 11.18 0.60 -2.23
CA LYS A 168 10.77 0.48 -3.64
C LYS A 168 10.17 1.78 -4.16
N LEU A 169 9.45 2.53 -3.33
CA LEU A 169 8.64 3.68 -3.75
C LEU A 169 9.29 5.05 -3.51
N CYS A 170 10.01 5.22 -2.40
CA CYS A 170 10.71 6.46 -2.08
C CYS A 170 12.12 6.46 -2.69
N PRO A 171 12.58 7.55 -3.33
CA PRO A 171 13.97 7.64 -3.79
C PRO A 171 14.91 7.86 -2.60
N ASN A 172 15.90 6.96 -2.44
CA ASN A 172 17.00 7.05 -1.47
C ASN A 172 16.59 7.42 -0.02
N PRO A 173 15.56 6.78 0.59
CA PRO A 173 15.13 7.11 1.95
C PRO A 173 16.22 6.81 2.97
N SER A 174 16.25 7.60 4.04
CA SER A 174 16.98 7.32 5.27
C SER A 174 16.04 6.63 6.26
N LEU A 175 16.15 5.31 6.39
CA LEU A 175 15.28 4.50 7.24
C LEU A 175 15.78 4.47 8.69
N TYR A 176 14.85 4.69 9.62
CA TYR A 176 15.03 4.62 11.06
C TYR A 176 14.21 3.46 11.60
N ILE A 177 14.85 2.40 12.07
CA ILE A 177 14.14 1.16 12.39
C ILE A 177 13.91 1.06 13.90
N ALA A 178 12.66 1.03 14.34
CA ALA A 178 12.31 0.79 15.73
C ALA A 178 11.66 -0.58 15.87
N ARG A 179 12.36 -1.51 16.52
CA ARG A 179 11.82 -2.82 16.82
C ARG A 179 10.95 -2.79 18.07
N LEU A 180 9.74 -3.33 17.99
CA LEU A 180 8.76 -3.37 19.07
C LEU A 180 8.79 -4.67 19.87
N ASP A 181 8.28 -4.56 21.10
CA ASP A 181 8.04 -5.72 21.96
C ASP A 181 6.72 -6.39 21.58
N GLU A 182 6.82 -7.67 21.25
CA GLU A 182 5.71 -8.46 20.73
C GLU A 182 5.52 -9.72 21.54
N HIS A 183 4.26 -10.04 21.78
CA HIS A 183 3.86 -11.29 22.40
C HIS A 183 2.85 -12.01 21.52
N SER A 184 3.00 -13.32 21.42
CA SER A 184 1.99 -14.20 20.85
C SER A 184 0.90 -14.43 21.89
N ASN A 185 -0.36 -14.28 21.48
CA ASN A 185 -1.50 -14.55 22.34
C ASN A 185 -1.49 -16.03 22.81
N PRO A 186 -1.43 -16.32 24.12
CA PRO A 186 -1.42 -17.69 24.64
C PRO A 186 -2.69 -18.49 24.29
N LEU A 187 -3.77 -17.82 23.88
CA LEU A 187 -5.08 -18.42 23.59
C LEU A 187 -5.28 -18.80 22.11
N GLY A 188 -4.23 -18.77 21.28
CA GLY A 188 -4.15 -19.63 20.09
C GLY A 188 -4.65 -19.08 18.76
N ASP A 189 -4.79 -17.76 18.57
CA ASP A 189 -5.07 -17.18 17.24
C ASP A 189 -3.81 -16.77 16.46
N GLY A 190 -2.61 -16.88 17.07
CA GLY A 190 -1.34 -16.53 16.43
C GLY A 190 -1.17 -15.05 16.11
N LYS A 191 -2.10 -14.17 16.54
CA LYS A 191 -2.04 -12.74 16.25
C LYS A 191 -0.95 -12.08 17.09
N ARG A 192 -0.14 -11.27 16.41
CA ARG A 192 0.90 -10.42 16.98
C ARG A 192 0.25 -9.37 17.89
N GLN A 193 0.61 -9.35 19.17
CA GLN A 193 0.22 -8.30 20.11
C GLN A 193 1.42 -7.41 20.42
N ILE A 194 1.27 -6.11 20.15
CA ILE A 194 2.29 -5.10 20.41
C ILE A 194 1.95 -4.40 21.71
N THR A 195 2.95 -4.19 22.56
CA THR A 195 2.75 -3.49 23.83
C THR A 195 2.66 -1.98 23.60
N ALA A 196 1.64 -1.32 24.19
CA ALA A 196 1.48 0.14 24.10
C ALA A 196 2.69 0.90 24.63
N LYS A 197 3.36 0.35 25.64
CA LYS A 197 4.61 0.89 26.19
C LYS A 197 5.74 0.93 25.15
N SER A 198 6.04 -0.20 24.49
CA SER A 198 7.12 -0.23 23.49
C SER A 198 6.81 0.68 22.30
N ALA A 199 5.53 0.77 21.91
CA ALA A 199 5.06 1.70 20.90
C ALA A 199 5.28 3.17 21.28
N ALA A 200 4.95 3.58 22.51
CA ALA A 200 5.16 4.94 23.00
C ALA A 200 6.65 5.33 23.01
N GLU A 201 7.51 4.43 23.50
CA GLU A 201 8.96 4.62 23.53
C GLU A 201 9.56 4.71 22.12
N ALA A 202 9.11 3.85 21.20
CA ALA A 202 9.54 3.85 19.81
C ALA A 202 9.15 5.13 19.05
N ILE A 203 7.92 5.62 19.23
CA ILE A 203 7.46 6.88 18.62
C ILE A 203 8.28 8.04 19.20
N SER A 204 8.48 8.08 20.51
CA SER A 204 9.28 9.12 21.17
C SER A 204 10.72 9.15 20.64
N TRP A 205 11.32 7.98 20.40
CA TRP A 205 12.64 7.87 19.77
C TRP A 205 12.64 8.41 18.33
N ALA A 206 11.66 8.05 17.51
CA ALA A 206 11.55 8.58 16.15
C ALA A 206 11.39 10.12 16.14
N VAL A 207 10.60 10.66 17.07
CA VAL A 207 10.44 12.11 17.30
C VAL A 207 11.74 12.78 17.74
N ALA A 208 12.58 12.09 18.52
CA ALA A 208 13.90 12.58 18.92
C ALA A 208 14.91 12.54 17.76
N CYS A 209 14.80 11.55 16.87
CA CYS A 209 15.58 11.46 15.64
C CYS A 209 15.21 12.52 14.60
N ASN A 210 14.13 13.28 14.82
CA ASN A 210 13.62 14.30 13.91
C ASN A 210 13.42 13.76 12.49
N VAL A 211 12.70 12.64 12.41
CA VAL A 211 12.28 12.03 11.14
C VAL A 211 11.15 12.84 10.49
N ASP A 212 10.93 12.65 9.19
CA ASP A 212 9.88 13.35 8.46
C ASP A 212 8.57 12.55 8.48
N ILE A 213 8.68 11.21 8.46
CA ILE A 213 7.55 10.27 8.43
C ILE A 213 7.76 9.19 9.51
N ILE A 214 6.69 8.84 10.22
CA ILE A 214 6.59 7.65 11.07
C ILE A 214 5.53 6.72 10.44
N SER A 215 5.96 5.53 10.01
CA SER A 215 5.10 4.48 9.44
C SER A 215 4.75 3.45 10.50
N ILE A 216 3.45 3.31 10.80
CA ILE A 216 2.91 2.39 11.82
C ILE A 216 1.95 1.40 11.15
N SER A 217 2.46 0.22 10.83
CA SER A 217 1.72 -0.82 10.10
C SER A 217 1.07 -1.84 11.03
N TRP A 218 0.54 -1.38 12.17
CA TRP A 218 -0.12 -2.21 13.18
C TRP A 218 -1.12 -1.38 13.98
N THR A 219 -1.97 -2.08 14.73
CA THR A 219 -2.98 -1.45 15.58
C THR A 219 -3.01 -2.10 16.95
N ILE A 220 -3.26 -1.30 17.99
CA ILE A 220 -3.48 -1.77 19.36
C ILE A 220 -4.93 -1.48 19.74
N GLU A 221 -5.69 -2.53 20.05
CA GLU A 221 -7.00 -2.42 20.67
C GLU A 221 -6.81 -2.44 22.18
N SER A 222 -7.27 -1.40 22.87
CA SER A 222 -7.16 -1.31 24.33
C SER A 222 -8.54 -1.44 24.97
N SER A 223 -8.67 -2.42 25.86
CA SER A 223 -9.83 -2.54 26.76
C SER A 223 -9.75 -1.59 27.96
N ASN A 224 -8.60 -0.94 28.18
CA ASN A 224 -8.38 0.04 29.24
C ASN A 224 -7.71 1.31 28.69
N PRO A 225 -8.48 2.23 28.08
CA PRO A 225 -7.95 3.47 27.51
C PRO A 225 -7.32 4.40 28.56
N ASP A 226 -7.64 4.22 29.85
CA ASP A 226 -7.10 5.01 30.95
C ASP A 226 -5.75 4.53 31.49
N SER A 227 -5.23 3.41 30.96
CA SER A 227 -3.91 2.90 31.32
C SER A 227 -2.80 3.91 31.01
N GLN A 228 -1.76 3.92 31.85
CA GLN A 228 -0.63 4.83 31.70
C GLN A 228 0.07 4.64 30.35
N ASP A 229 0.25 3.40 29.90
CA ASP A 229 0.90 3.07 28.63
C ASP A 229 0.14 3.65 27.42
N ILE A 230 -1.20 3.64 27.43
CA ILE A 230 -2.01 4.24 26.36
C ILE A 230 -1.91 5.77 26.41
N LYS A 231 -1.93 6.37 27.61
CA LYS A 231 -1.74 7.82 27.77
C LYS A 231 -0.37 8.26 27.24
N ASP A 232 0.67 7.49 27.51
CA ASP A 232 2.02 7.77 27.00
C ASP A 232 2.11 7.57 25.49
N LEU A 233 1.41 6.59 24.92
CA LEU A 233 1.29 6.40 23.48
C LEU A 233 0.63 7.61 22.80
N VAL A 234 -0.51 8.07 23.32
CA VAL A 234 -1.21 9.26 22.80
C VAL A 234 -0.30 10.49 22.87
N LYS A 235 0.37 10.69 24.01
CA LYS A 235 1.32 11.80 24.18
C LYS A 235 2.47 11.76 23.17
N ALA A 236 3.02 10.59 22.87
CA ALA A 236 4.10 10.45 21.89
C ALA A 236 3.62 10.80 20.46
N ILE A 237 2.39 10.42 20.12
CA ILE A 237 1.75 10.78 18.83
C ILE A 237 1.51 12.29 18.75
N ASP A 238 1.01 12.90 19.83
CA ASP A 238 0.80 14.36 19.89
C ASP A 238 2.13 15.12 19.76
N GLN A 239 3.20 14.61 20.36
CA GLN A 239 4.55 15.17 20.18
C GLN A 239 5.02 15.09 18.73
N ALA A 240 4.76 13.99 18.02
CA ALA A 240 5.06 13.89 16.59
C ALA A 240 4.26 14.93 15.78
N HIS A 241 2.97 15.06 16.07
CA HIS A 241 2.09 16.03 15.41
C HIS A 241 2.56 17.48 15.61
N THR A 242 2.88 17.87 16.85
CA THR A 242 3.37 19.24 17.15
C THR A 242 4.69 19.59 16.46
N LYS A 243 5.51 18.59 16.13
CA LYS A 243 6.75 18.76 15.36
C LYS A 243 6.55 18.70 13.84
N ASN A 244 5.32 18.59 13.34
CA ASN A 244 5.01 18.36 11.92
C ASN A 244 5.67 17.08 11.36
N ILE A 245 5.71 16.01 12.16
CA ILE A 245 6.12 14.69 11.69
C ILE A 245 4.87 13.96 11.21
N LEU A 246 4.91 13.40 10.00
CA LEU A 246 3.78 12.69 9.41
C LEU A 246 3.64 11.32 10.04
N VAL A 247 2.62 11.12 10.89
CA VAL A 247 2.29 9.79 11.43
C VAL A 247 1.28 9.13 10.50
N ILE A 248 1.69 8.09 9.79
CA ILE A 248 0.87 7.33 8.86
C ILE A 248 0.63 5.94 9.46
N CYS A 249 -0.64 5.57 9.65
CA CYS A 249 -0.98 4.34 10.35
C CYS A 249 -2.02 3.49 9.63
N SER A 250 -1.96 2.17 9.84
CA SER A 250 -2.93 1.23 9.27
C SER A 250 -4.29 1.31 9.96
N ALA A 251 -5.33 1.00 9.19
CA ALA A 251 -6.63 0.64 9.72
C ALA A 251 -6.58 -0.76 10.34
N SER A 252 -7.42 -1.01 11.35
CA SER A 252 -7.59 -2.36 11.90
C SER A 252 -8.22 -3.26 10.85
N ASP A 253 -7.59 -4.41 10.62
CA ASP A 253 -8.07 -5.45 9.70
C ASP A 253 -9.11 -6.39 10.37
N GLN A 254 -9.66 -6.04 11.55
CA GLN A 254 -10.69 -6.81 12.25
C GLN A 254 -12.13 -6.58 11.72
N GLY A 255 -12.32 -5.85 10.62
CA GLY A 255 -13.61 -5.74 9.93
C GLY A 255 -14.74 -5.15 10.77
N ILE A 256 -15.91 -5.79 10.76
CA ILE A 256 -17.11 -5.35 11.52
C ILE A 256 -16.90 -5.53 13.05
N VAL A 257 -15.90 -6.28 13.47
CA VAL A 257 -15.65 -6.57 14.90
C VAL A 257 -14.71 -5.53 15.52
N SER A 258 -14.04 -4.67 14.74
CA SER A 258 -13.14 -3.67 15.31
C SER A 258 -13.89 -2.68 16.18
N THR A 259 -13.36 -2.46 17.39
CA THR A 259 -13.82 -1.40 18.28
C THR A 259 -13.35 -0.06 17.74
N GLU A 260 -14.11 1.02 18.00
CA GLU A 260 -13.74 2.37 17.54
C GLU A 260 -12.42 2.87 18.18
N GLN A 261 -11.94 2.23 19.25
CA GLN A 261 -10.73 2.60 20.01
C GLN A 261 -9.48 1.81 19.59
N CYS A 262 -9.14 1.86 18.29
CA CYS A 262 -7.88 1.32 17.77
C CYS A 262 -6.79 2.40 17.73
N TYR A 263 -5.71 2.24 18.49
CA TYR A 263 -4.54 3.14 18.44
C TYR A 263 -3.53 2.66 17.38
N PRO A 264 -2.77 3.57 16.72
CA PRO A 264 -2.70 5.02 16.96
C PRO A 264 -3.83 5.83 16.28
N ALA A 265 -4.60 5.20 15.38
CA ALA A 265 -5.63 5.84 14.57
C ALA A 265 -6.69 6.63 15.36
N TYR A 266 -7.06 6.18 16.55
CA TYR A 266 -8.07 6.82 17.39
C TYR A 266 -7.70 8.25 17.85
N THR A 267 -6.42 8.60 17.88
CA THR A 267 -5.95 9.92 18.34
C THR A 267 -6.39 11.09 17.45
N GLY A 268 -6.75 10.82 16.19
CA GLY A 268 -7.08 11.85 15.19
C GLY A 268 -5.86 12.59 14.62
N ASN A 269 -4.68 12.45 15.22
CA ASN A 269 -3.43 13.10 14.81
C ASN A 269 -2.61 12.28 13.80
N CYS A 270 -3.21 11.24 13.21
CA CYS A 270 -2.60 10.37 12.21
C CYS A 270 -3.29 10.48 10.84
N ILE A 271 -2.60 10.04 9.80
CA ILE A 271 -3.18 9.73 8.49
C ILE A 271 -3.50 8.24 8.45
N LYS A 272 -4.79 7.91 8.49
CA LYS A 272 -5.24 6.51 8.60
C LYS A 272 -5.48 5.89 7.23
N ILE A 273 -4.80 4.78 6.97
CA ILE A 273 -4.74 4.14 5.66
C ILE A 273 -5.44 2.78 5.68
N GLY A 274 -6.33 2.55 4.72
CA GLY A 274 -6.94 1.24 4.46
C GLY A 274 -6.34 0.58 3.22
N GLY A 275 -6.30 -0.76 3.21
CA GLY A 275 -5.95 -1.52 2.01
C GLY A 275 -7.07 -1.56 0.98
N ALA A 276 -6.69 -1.49 -0.29
CA ALA A 276 -7.56 -1.65 -1.44
C ALA A 276 -7.06 -2.71 -2.43
N ASP A 277 -8.01 -3.27 -3.18
CA ASP A 277 -7.74 -4.15 -4.31
C ASP A 277 -7.25 -3.36 -5.55
N PRO A 278 -6.76 -4.04 -6.61
CA PRO A 278 -6.30 -3.37 -7.82
C PRO A 278 -7.36 -2.54 -8.57
N SER A 279 -8.66 -2.75 -8.27
CA SER A 279 -9.74 -1.93 -8.82
C SER A 279 -10.02 -0.66 -8.00
N GLY A 280 -9.27 -0.46 -6.91
CA GLY A 280 -9.41 0.67 -6.00
C GLY A 280 -10.56 0.54 -5.00
N ARG A 281 -11.13 -0.67 -4.85
CA ARG A 281 -12.14 -0.93 -3.83
C ARG A 281 -11.46 -1.33 -2.53
N ALA A 282 -11.97 -0.84 -1.40
CA ALA A 282 -11.51 -1.25 -0.08
C ALA A 282 -11.54 -2.78 0.08
N LEU A 283 -10.55 -3.34 0.78
CA LEU A 283 -10.56 -4.75 1.18
C LEU A 283 -11.80 -5.05 2.02
N MET A 284 -12.25 -6.32 2.01
CA MET A 284 -13.49 -6.74 2.67
C MET A 284 -13.52 -6.41 4.18
N TRP A 285 -12.37 -6.43 4.84
CA TRP A 285 -12.21 -6.12 6.25
C TRP A 285 -11.85 -4.64 6.53
N VAL A 286 -11.79 -3.79 5.51
CA VAL A 286 -11.52 -2.36 5.64
C VAL A 286 -12.82 -1.58 5.56
N ARG A 287 -13.14 -0.84 6.62
CA ARG A 287 -14.28 0.07 6.65
C ARG A 287 -13.90 1.40 6.00
N GLU A 288 -14.28 1.57 4.73
CA GLU A 288 -13.91 2.76 3.94
C GLU A 288 -14.30 4.08 4.63
N GLY A 289 -15.46 4.16 5.28
CA GLY A 289 -15.90 5.36 6.00
C GLY A 289 -15.01 5.77 7.19
N LEU A 290 -14.20 4.85 7.71
CA LEU A 290 -13.37 5.07 8.90
C LEU A 290 -11.88 5.26 8.58
N VAL A 291 -11.49 5.34 7.30
CA VAL A 291 -10.10 5.61 6.87
C VAL A 291 -10.03 6.93 6.12
N ASP A 292 -8.88 7.60 6.18
CA ASP A 292 -8.66 8.83 5.41
C ASP A 292 -8.50 8.51 3.92
N PHE A 293 -7.67 7.51 3.61
CA PHE A 293 -7.31 7.12 2.25
C PHE A 293 -7.21 5.60 2.08
N LEU A 294 -7.28 5.17 0.83
CA LEU A 294 -7.06 3.80 0.39
C LEU A 294 -5.77 3.71 -0.43
N PHE A 295 -5.00 2.66 -0.22
CA PHE A 295 -3.76 2.39 -0.96
C PHE A 295 -3.68 0.92 -1.35
N PRO A 296 -2.84 0.54 -2.34
CA PRO A 296 -2.69 -0.85 -2.73
C PRO A 296 -2.30 -1.71 -1.53
N GLY A 297 -3.11 -2.72 -1.22
CA GLY A 297 -2.88 -3.59 -0.09
C GLY A 297 -3.38 -5.02 -0.33
N LYS A 298 -3.65 -5.40 -1.58
CA LYS A 298 -4.07 -6.75 -1.94
C LYS A 298 -3.04 -7.40 -2.85
N ASP A 299 -2.64 -8.62 -2.50
CA ASP A 299 -1.78 -9.50 -3.29
C ASP A 299 -0.50 -8.77 -3.74
N ILE A 300 0.21 -8.12 -2.81
CA ILE A 300 1.44 -7.38 -3.11
C ILE A 300 2.64 -8.34 -3.04
N PRO A 301 3.47 -8.43 -4.10
CA PRO A 301 4.57 -9.37 -4.16
C PRO A 301 5.81 -8.89 -3.38
N PHE A 302 6.35 -9.80 -2.58
CA PHE A 302 7.62 -9.67 -1.88
C PHE A 302 8.54 -10.82 -2.27
N GLU A 303 9.71 -10.48 -2.78
CA GLU A 303 10.73 -11.44 -3.15
C GLU A 303 11.56 -11.81 -1.93
N ASN A 304 11.78 -13.10 -1.69
CA ASN A 304 12.71 -13.57 -0.67
C ASN A 304 14.13 -13.74 -1.24
N GLN A 305 15.09 -14.11 -0.39
CA GLN A 305 16.50 -14.28 -0.78
C GLN A 305 16.73 -15.36 -1.84
N GLU A 306 15.79 -16.29 -1.99
CA GLU A 306 15.84 -17.40 -2.95
C GLU A 306 15.21 -17.02 -4.31
N GLY A 307 14.74 -15.78 -4.46
CA GLY A 307 14.08 -15.29 -5.69
C GLY A 307 12.63 -15.75 -5.85
N THR A 308 12.04 -16.31 -4.79
CA THR A 308 10.62 -16.71 -4.78
C THR A 308 9.74 -15.59 -4.24
N PHE A 309 8.52 -15.48 -4.76
CA PHE A 309 7.58 -14.43 -4.38
C PHE A 309 6.57 -14.92 -3.36
N THR A 310 6.41 -14.15 -2.29
CA THR A 310 5.30 -14.24 -1.34
C THR A 310 4.35 -13.07 -1.56
N TYR A 311 3.05 -13.33 -1.53
CA TYR A 311 2.02 -12.30 -1.76
C TYR A 311 1.31 -11.98 -0.47
N GLU A 312 1.39 -10.73 -0.04
CA GLU A 312 0.80 -10.28 1.21
C GLU A 312 -0.35 -9.31 0.97
N SER A 313 -1.36 -9.37 1.85
CA SER A 313 -2.51 -8.48 1.82
C SER A 313 -2.79 -7.90 3.21
N GLY A 314 -3.09 -6.61 3.28
CA GLY A 314 -3.48 -5.95 4.53
C GLY A 314 -3.38 -4.43 4.48
N SER A 315 -3.97 -3.77 5.48
CA SER A 315 -3.84 -2.32 5.64
C SER A 315 -2.42 -1.91 6.03
N SER A 316 -1.64 -2.84 6.59
CA SER A 316 -0.19 -2.70 6.81
C SER A 316 0.57 -2.41 5.52
N ILE A 317 0.34 -3.21 4.47
CA ILE A 317 1.00 -3.03 3.17
C ILE A 317 0.63 -1.68 2.56
N ALA A 318 -0.65 -1.33 2.63
CA ALA A 318 -1.18 -0.05 2.16
C ALA A 318 -0.55 1.14 2.89
N THR A 319 -0.28 1.00 4.19
CA THR A 319 0.39 2.02 5.01
C THR A 319 1.83 2.24 4.56
N ALA A 320 2.58 1.17 4.28
CA ALA A 320 3.92 1.28 3.71
C ALA A 320 3.90 1.92 2.31
N ALA A 321 2.90 1.59 1.47
CA ALA A 321 2.72 2.24 0.17
C ALA A 321 2.45 3.75 0.31
N ALA A 322 1.62 4.15 1.28
CA ALA A 322 1.33 5.54 1.60
C ALA A 322 2.57 6.30 2.11
N SER A 323 3.34 5.68 3.02
CA SER A 323 4.62 6.21 3.51
C SER A 323 5.64 6.38 2.37
N GLY A 324 5.67 5.43 1.44
CA GLY A 324 6.49 5.51 0.23
C GLY A 324 6.11 6.69 -0.67
N LEU A 325 4.81 6.88 -0.94
CA LEU A 325 4.32 8.02 -1.72
C LEU A 325 4.57 9.37 -1.01
N ALA A 326 4.33 9.44 0.30
CA ALA A 326 4.63 10.62 1.11
C ALA A 326 6.12 10.99 1.02
N GLY A 327 7.00 9.99 1.12
CA GLY A 327 8.44 10.18 0.96
C GLY A 327 8.84 10.62 -0.45
N LEU A 328 8.19 10.07 -1.48
CA LEU A 328 8.39 10.52 -2.87
C LEU A 328 7.99 11.99 -3.05
N LEU A 329 6.85 12.43 -2.51
CA LEU A 329 6.40 13.82 -2.59
C LEU A 329 7.35 14.80 -1.88
N LEU A 330 7.85 14.42 -0.70
CA LEU A 330 8.86 15.20 0.02
C LEU A 330 10.17 15.30 -0.79
N SER A 331 10.64 14.19 -1.37
CA SER A 331 11.81 14.18 -2.26
C SER A 331 11.64 15.06 -3.50
N CYS A 332 10.44 15.06 -4.10
CA CYS A 332 10.12 15.95 -5.22
C CYS A 332 10.22 17.42 -4.80
N ASP A 333 9.66 17.79 -3.65
CA ASP A 333 9.69 19.18 -3.18
C ASP A 333 11.12 19.62 -2.82
N LEU A 334 11.95 18.75 -2.24
CA LEU A 334 13.37 19.02 -1.99
C LEU A 334 14.15 19.28 -3.29
N LEU A 335 13.80 18.62 -4.39
CA LEU A 335 14.43 18.81 -5.69
C LEU A 335 13.99 20.09 -6.40
N VAL A 336 12.75 20.51 -6.19
CA VAL A 336 12.20 21.74 -6.81
C VAL A 336 12.55 22.96 -5.96
N ASN A 337 12.35 22.89 -4.65
CA ASN A 337 12.46 23.99 -3.69
C ASN A 337 13.53 23.68 -2.62
N PRO A 338 14.84 23.83 -2.90
CA PRO A 338 15.92 23.53 -1.96
C PRO A 338 16.07 24.57 -0.82
N THR A 339 14.99 25.22 -0.40
CA THR A 339 14.99 26.32 0.60
C THR A 339 15.03 25.81 2.04
N THR A 340 15.34 26.70 2.99
CA THR A 340 15.40 26.44 4.45
C THR A 340 14.04 26.29 5.14
N GLU A 341 12.94 26.57 4.44
CA GLU A 341 11.58 26.43 4.98
C GLU A 341 11.11 24.96 4.92
N PRO A 342 10.37 24.47 5.93
CA PRO A 342 9.83 23.12 5.90
C PRO A 342 8.88 22.95 4.71
N SER A 343 9.11 21.89 3.92
CA SER A 343 8.26 21.51 2.78
C SER A 343 6.77 21.65 3.11
N PHE A 344 5.99 22.13 2.14
CA PHE A 344 4.53 22.14 2.21
C PHE A 344 3.99 20.78 2.69
N PHE A 345 4.60 19.69 2.23
CA PHE A 345 4.18 18.33 2.49
C PHE A 345 4.50 17.81 3.91
N HIS A 346 5.34 18.49 4.71
CA HIS A 346 5.60 18.07 6.11
C HIS A 346 4.37 18.23 7.01
N ARG A 347 3.45 19.12 6.68
CA ARG A 347 2.23 19.31 7.49
C ARG A 347 1.22 18.21 7.19
N PRO A 348 0.68 17.49 8.18
CA PRO A 348 -0.31 16.43 7.97
C PRO A 348 -1.49 16.87 7.09
N GLU A 349 -2.08 18.03 7.36
CA GLU A 349 -3.21 18.56 6.57
C GLU A 349 -2.88 18.82 5.10
N ASN A 350 -1.66 19.26 4.83
CA ASN A 350 -1.17 19.50 3.47
C ASN A 350 -0.90 18.19 2.73
N MET A 351 -0.33 17.20 3.42
CA MET A 351 -0.17 15.85 2.86
C MET A 351 -1.53 15.19 2.57
N LYS A 352 -2.50 15.31 3.49
CA LYS A 352 -3.88 14.84 3.26
C LYS A 352 -4.50 15.55 2.04
N THR A 353 -4.29 16.86 1.89
CA THR A 353 -4.74 17.63 0.72
C THR A 353 -4.11 17.10 -0.57
N ALA A 354 -2.80 16.83 -0.57
CA ALA A 354 -2.10 16.28 -1.73
C ALA A 354 -2.65 14.89 -2.13
N PHE A 355 -2.86 13.99 -1.17
CA PHE A 355 -3.46 12.67 -1.42
C PHE A 355 -4.89 12.79 -1.97
N LYS A 356 -5.70 13.70 -1.43
CA LYS A 356 -7.06 13.97 -1.92
C LYS A 356 -7.04 14.47 -3.37
N ASN A 357 -6.13 15.38 -3.70
CA ASN A 357 -5.98 15.95 -5.03
C ASN A 357 -5.52 14.89 -6.05
N LEU A 358 -4.63 13.97 -5.65
CA LEU A 358 -4.27 12.80 -6.45
C LEU A 358 -5.46 11.85 -6.69
N GLY A 359 -6.35 11.71 -5.72
CA GLY A 359 -7.53 10.84 -5.81
C GLY A 359 -8.68 11.41 -6.65
N LYS A 360 -8.68 12.70 -6.99
CA LYS A 360 -9.73 13.40 -7.75
C LYS A 360 -11.17 13.06 -7.32
N GLY A 361 -11.40 13.02 -6.00
CA GLY A 361 -12.70 12.70 -5.40
C GLY A 361 -12.89 11.24 -4.99
N THR A 362 -11.94 10.36 -5.29
CA THR A 362 -11.84 9.01 -4.71
C THR A 362 -10.89 9.00 -3.52
N LYS A 363 -11.00 8.01 -2.63
CA LYS A 363 -10.08 7.83 -1.51
C LYS A 363 -8.73 7.25 -1.90
N MET A 364 -8.57 6.74 -3.12
CA MET A 364 -7.33 6.14 -3.61
C MET A 364 -6.57 7.12 -4.50
N PRO A 365 -5.32 7.52 -4.16
CA PRO A 365 -4.50 8.36 -5.03
C PRO A 365 -4.27 7.72 -6.41
N ASN A 366 -4.66 8.42 -7.48
CA ASN A 366 -4.46 7.96 -8.85
C ASN A 366 -3.07 8.36 -9.37
N VAL A 367 -2.06 7.62 -8.92
CA VAL A 367 -0.66 7.91 -9.25
C VAL A 367 -0.37 7.73 -10.75
N THR A 368 -0.96 6.75 -11.41
CA THR A 368 -0.74 6.49 -12.84
C THR A 368 -1.20 7.66 -13.71
N ASN A 369 -2.39 8.21 -13.47
CA ASN A 369 -2.84 9.37 -14.26
C ASN A 369 -2.01 10.63 -13.98
N TYR A 370 -1.42 10.76 -12.80
CA TYR A 370 -0.71 11.97 -12.39
C TYR A 370 0.79 11.92 -12.72
N PHE A 371 1.50 10.92 -12.22
CA PHE A 371 2.95 10.80 -12.37
C PHE A 371 3.37 10.19 -13.70
N ASP A 372 2.47 9.53 -14.43
CA ASP A 372 2.73 9.04 -15.79
C ASP A 372 2.06 9.94 -16.83
N ALA A 373 0.74 9.85 -16.98
CA ALA A 373 0.04 10.51 -18.09
C ALA A 373 0.14 12.05 -18.06
N GLU A 374 -0.13 12.68 -16.91
CA GLU A 374 -0.07 14.14 -16.80
C GLU A 374 1.36 14.68 -16.88
N PHE A 375 2.33 13.99 -16.25
CA PHE A 375 3.74 14.35 -16.35
C PHE A 375 4.23 14.34 -17.80
N GLN A 376 3.99 13.26 -18.54
CA GLN A 376 4.37 13.16 -19.96
C GLN A 376 3.68 14.23 -20.82
N ARG A 377 2.40 14.52 -20.55
CA ARG A 377 1.64 15.57 -21.25
C ARG A 377 2.26 16.94 -21.05
N LEU A 378 2.63 17.29 -19.81
CA LEU A 378 3.25 18.57 -19.49
C LEU A 378 4.66 18.68 -20.09
N LEU A 379 5.42 17.59 -20.08
CA LEU A 379 6.75 17.52 -20.69
C LEU A 379 6.68 17.80 -22.20
N ALA A 380 5.85 17.06 -22.93
CA ALA A 380 5.65 17.26 -24.36
C ALA A 380 5.14 18.68 -24.71
N LYS A 381 4.33 19.28 -23.83
CA LYS A 381 3.86 20.66 -23.99
C LYS A 381 5.02 21.66 -23.87
N LYS A 382 5.91 21.51 -22.87
CA LYS A 382 7.06 22.42 -22.69
C LYS A 382 8.10 22.27 -23.80
N GLU A 383 8.37 21.05 -24.26
CA GLU A 383 9.30 20.81 -25.37
C GLU A 383 8.83 21.50 -26.65
N LYS A 384 7.52 21.44 -26.96
CA LYS A 384 6.93 22.19 -28.09
C LYS A 384 7.07 23.70 -27.94
N SER A 385 6.85 24.24 -26.74
CA SER A 385 7.05 25.67 -26.50
C SER A 385 8.51 26.11 -26.68
N ASN A 386 9.48 25.24 -26.39
CA ASN A 386 10.90 25.53 -26.52
C ASN A 386 11.44 25.39 -27.96
N GLN A 387 10.82 24.55 -28.81
CA GLN A 387 11.29 24.29 -30.17
C GLN A 387 10.66 25.19 -31.27
N GLY A 388 9.69 26.04 -30.93
CA GLY A 388 8.91 26.79 -31.93
C GLY A 388 8.01 25.86 -32.76
N GLU A 389 7.02 26.42 -33.46
CA GLU A 389 5.99 25.67 -34.20
C GLU A 389 6.54 24.82 -35.37
N GLN A 390 7.29 23.76 -35.10
CA GLN A 390 7.53 22.68 -36.05
C GLN A 390 6.80 21.42 -35.60
N HIS A 391 6.07 20.84 -36.54
CA HIS A 391 5.18 19.70 -36.39
C HIS A 391 5.84 18.50 -35.69
N VAL A 392 5.57 18.34 -34.39
CA VAL A 392 5.85 17.08 -33.68
C VAL A 392 4.63 16.16 -33.84
N LYS A 393 4.84 15.01 -34.49
CA LYS A 393 3.85 13.92 -34.56
C LYS A 393 3.46 13.50 -33.14
N PHE A 394 2.17 13.28 -32.89
CA PHE A 394 1.71 12.66 -31.65
C PHE A 394 2.35 11.27 -31.54
N GLU A 395 3.43 11.14 -30.78
CA GLU A 395 3.82 9.84 -30.27
C GLU A 395 2.83 9.47 -29.18
N THR A 396 2.22 8.29 -29.36
CA THR A 396 1.34 7.65 -28.37
C THR A 396 2.07 7.62 -27.03
N ILE A 397 1.43 8.08 -25.95
CA ILE A 397 1.92 7.95 -24.57
C ILE A 397 2.35 6.50 -24.35
N LYS A 398 3.65 6.25 -24.27
CA LYS A 398 4.19 4.90 -24.04
C LYS A 398 4.21 4.64 -22.54
N LYS A 399 3.60 3.53 -22.14
CA LYS A 399 3.65 3.04 -20.76
C LYS A 399 5.12 2.81 -20.37
N GLY A 400 5.57 3.39 -19.26
CA GLY A 400 6.93 3.26 -18.75
C GLY A 400 7.96 4.22 -19.37
N ALA A 401 7.55 5.25 -20.14
CA ALA A 401 8.49 6.23 -20.68
C ALA A 401 9.06 7.20 -19.61
N VAL A 402 8.43 7.30 -18.44
CA VAL A 402 8.88 8.21 -17.38
C VAL A 402 10.27 7.86 -16.87
N LYS A 403 10.57 6.58 -16.61
CA LYS A 403 11.91 6.16 -16.12
C LYS A 403 13.04 6.47 -17.11
N GLU A 404 12.71 6.58 -18.40
CA GLU A 404 13.64 6.89 -19.48
C GLU A 404 13.83 8.41 -19.67
N THR A 405 13.01 9.22 -19.00
CA THR A 405 13.07 10.68 -19.08
C THR A 405 14.37 11.20 -18.45
N GLU A 406 15.07 12.07 -19.17
CA GLU A 406 16.28 12.72 -18.67
C GLU A 406 15.95 13.77 -17.59
N TRP A 407 16.79 13.82 -16.54
CA TRP A 407 16.74 14.90 -15.57
C TRP A 407 17.44 16.16 -16.10
N ASN A 408 16.68 17.20 -16.46
CA ASN A 408 17.16 18.47 -16.96
C ASN A 408 16.28 19.63 -16.45
N GLU A 409 16.57 20.88 -16.85
CA GLU A 409 15.80 22.05 -16.41
C GLU A 409 14.33 21.98 -16.82
N THR A 410 14.02 21.43 -18.00
CA THR A 410 12.65 21.27 -18.49
C THR A 410 11.87 20.28 -17.62
N SER A 411 12.42 19.08 -17.39
CA SER A 411 11.74 18.06 -16.59
C SER A 411 11.64 18.46 -15.11
N ARG A 412 12.63 19.19 -14.57
CA ARG A 412 12.54 19.82 -13.24
C ARG A 412 11.43 20.87 -13.18
N ALA A 413 11.29 21.71 -14.21
CA ALA A 413 10.23 22.72 -14.25
C ALA A 413 8.83 22.11 -14.44
N VAL A 414 8.72 20.96 -15.09
CA VAL A 414 7.47 20.17 -15.15
C VAL A 414 7.14 19.57 -13.80
N LEU A 415 8.14 19.03 -13.09
CA LEU A 415 7.98 18.52 -11.73
C LEU A 415 7.43 19.62 -10.80
N ALA A 416 7.96 20.85 -10.90
CA ALA A 416 7.47 21.99 -10.13
C ALA A 416 5.99 22.29 -10.39
N GLU A 417 5.58 22.33 -11.67
CA GLU A 417 4.19 22.55 -12.09
C GLU A 417 3.26 21.44 -11.57
N LEU A 418 3.73 20.19 -11.60
CA LEU A 418 3.03 19.02 -11.09
C LEU A 418 2.84 19.09 -9.56
N LEU A 419 3.85 19.52 -8.80
CA LEU A 419 3.71 19.73 -7.36
C LEU A 419 2.76 20.88 -7.01
N ASP A 420 2.79 21.98 -7.78
CA ASP A 420 1.87 23.10 -7.57
C ASP A 420 0.42 22.71 -7.84
N GLY A 421 0.17 21.73 -8.72
CA GLY A 421 -1.15 21.14 -8.89
C GLY A 421 -1.68 20.44 -7.63
N LEU A 422 -0.79 19.85 -6.83
CA LEU A 422 -1.16 19.18 -5.57
C LEU A 422 -1.37 20.15 -4.40
N LYS A 423 -0.74 21.32 -4.45
CA LYS A 423 -0.82 22.36 -3.41
C LYS A 423 -2.12 23.19 -3.49
N ARG A 424 -2.76 23.26 -4.66
CA ARG A 424 -3.97 24.06 -4.89
C ARG A 424 -5.23 23.35 -4.36
N ARG A 425 -6.16 24.13 -3.81
CA ARG A 425 -7.43 23.65 -3.21
C ARG A 425 -8.52 23.48 -4.24
#